data_AF-A0A368KLC0-F1
#
_entry.id   AF-A0A368KLC0-F1
#
_cell.length_a   1.000
_cell.length_b   1.000
_cell.length_c   1.000
_cell.angle_alpha   90.00
_cell.angle_beta   90.00
_cell.angle_gamma   90.00
#
_symmetry.space_group_name_H-M   'P 1'
#
loop_
_entity.id
_entity.type
_entity.pdbx_description
1 polymer ?
#
loop_
_entity_poly.entity_id
_entity_poly.type
_entity_poly.pdbx_seq_one_letter_code
_entity_poly.pdbx_strand_id
1 'polypeptide(L)'
;MMENSTRNITLVVLAGVVVVGGFAWWLSRPSYGEISDKGYDYAMALFAACNGRSTAKIEKIVSMVEQSQIAGELPEQEAAWLKKIASNAMEGNWESANASVRTLMEEQAKRADPLPQLD
;
A
#
# COMPACT_ATOMS: atom_id res chain seq x y z
N MET A 1 -34.83 -35.72 11.83
CA MET A 1 -33.35 -35.82 11.87
C MET A 1 -32.69 -35.07 10.70
N MET A 2 -33.01 -33.78 10.48
CA MET A 2 -32.51 -33.01 9.31
C MET A 2 -31.93 -31.62 9.64
N GLU A 3 -31.68 -31.30 10.91
CA GLU A 3 -31.24 -29.95 11.30
C GLU A 3 -29.70 -29.81 11.41
N ASN A 4 -28.99 -30.92 11.68
CA ASN A 4 -27.54 -30.88 11.94
C ASN A 4 -26.70 -30.83 10.65
N SER A 5 -27.15 -31.47 9.57
CA SER A 5 -26.43 -31.51 8.29
C SER A 5 -26.41 -30.13 7.61
N THR A 6 -27.55 -29.46 7.57
CA THR A 6 -27.70 -28.13 6.96
C THR A 6 -26.85 -27.08 7.68
N ARG A 7 -26.80 -27.13 9.02
CA ARG A 7 -25.99 -26.22 9.84
C ARG A 7 -24.49 -26.41 9.62
N ASN A 8 -24.02 -27.65 9.46
CA ASN A 8 -22.61 -27.95 9.16
C ASN A 8 -22.23 -27.50 7.75
N ILE A 9 -23.10 -27.71 6.76
CA ILE A 9 -22.87 -27.23 5.39
C ILE A 9 -22.82 -25.70 5.35
N THR A 10 -23.73 -24.99 6.02
CA THR A 10 -23.71 -23.53 6.11
C THR A 10 -22.42 -23.00 6.76
N LEU A 11 -21.94 -23.65 7.83
CA LEU A 11 -20.67 -23.27 8.47
C LEU A 11 -19.45 -23.51 7.57
N VAL A 12 -19.43 -24.62 6.83
CA VAL A 12 -18.34 -24.91 5.86
C VAL A 12 -18.33 -23.91 4.72
N VAL A 13 -19.50 -23.54 4.18
CA VAL A 13 -19.61 -22.53 3.12
C VAL A 13 -19.16 -21.15 3.63
N LEU A 14 -19.61 -20.74 4.83
CA LEU A 14 -19.18 -19.47 5.43
C LEU A 14 -17.68 -19.42 5.69
N ALA A 15 -17.10 -20.50 6.25
CA ALA A 15 -15.66 -20.61 6.46
C ALA A 15 -14.90 -20.54 5.12
N GLY A 16 -15.41 -21.21 4.08
CA GLY A 16 -14.85 -21.14 2.73
C GLY A 16 -14.83 -19.71 2.18
N VAL A 17 -15.92 -18.95 2.32
CA VAL A 17 -16.00 -17.56 1.86
C VAL A 17 -15.01 -16.66 2.61
N VAL A 18 -14.87 -16.82 3.92
CA VAL A 18 -13.90 -16.05 4.72
C VAL A 18 -12.46 -16.38 4.32
N VAL A 19 -12.14 -17.65 4.11
CA VAL A 19 -10.80 -18.09 3.69
C VAL A 19 -10.47 -17.55 2.30
N VAL A 20 -11.38 -17.68 1.33
CA VAL A 20 -11.17 -17.18 -0.04
C VAL A 20 -11.06 -15.65 -0.05
N GLY A 21 -11.93 -14.96 0.70
CA GLY A 21 -11.88 -13.49 0.83
C GLY A 21 -10.57 -13.01 1.46
N GLY A 22 -10.12 -13.65 2.53
CA GLY A 22 -8.85 -13.34 3.18
C GLY A 22 -7.64 -13.63 2.28
N PHE A 23 -7.69 -14.72 1.52
CA PHE A 23 -6.61 -15.09 0.60
C PHE A 23 -6.53 -14.14 -0.61
N ALA A 24 -7.68 -13.74 -1.18
CA ALA A 24 -7.74 -12.73 -2.23
C ALA A 24 -7.25 -11.35 -1.73
N TRP A 25 -7.58 -10.97 -0.50
CA TRP A 25 -7.07 -9.77 0.15
C TRP A 25 -5.55 -9.84 0.40
N TRP A 26 -5.03 -11.02 0.72
CA TRP A 26 -3.59 -11.22 0.92
C TRP A 26 -2.80 -11.11 -0.39
N LEU A 27 -3.28 -11.70 -1.49
CA LEU A 27 -2.63 -11.62 -2.81
C LEU A 27 -2.71 -10.23 -3.45
N SER A 28 -3.65 -9.39 -3.02
CA SER A 28 -3.79 -8.02 -3.54
C SER A 28 -2.94 -6.98 -2.81
N ARG A 29 -2.13 -7.39 -1.82
CA ARG A 29 -1.20 -6.48 -1.16
C ARG A 29 -0.14 -5.99 -2.15
N PRO A 30 0.05 -4.67 -2.30
CA PRO A 30 1.12 -4.15 -3.13
C PRO A 30 2.48 -4.54 -2.52
N SER A 31 3.37 -5.06 -3.37
CA SER A 31 4.77 -5.28 -3.05
C SER A 31 5.57 -4.21 -3.77
N TYR A 32 6.46 -3.54 -3.04
CA TYR A 32 7.29 -2.46 -3.54
C TYR A 32 8.76 -2.91 -3.63
N GLY A 33 9.42 -2.38 -4.65
CA GLY A 33 10.86 -2.55 -4.84
C GLY A 33 11.65 -1.62 -3.93
N GLU A 34 12.96 -1.61 -4.15
CA GLU A 34 13.81 -0.54 -3.64
C GLU A 34 13.42 0.79 -4.30
N ILE A 35 13.45 1.87 -3.52
CA ILE A 35 13.16 3.22 -4.03
C ILE A 35 14.34 4.14 -3.82
N SER A 36 14.48 5.11 -4.71
CA SER A 36 15.41 6.23 -4.56
C SER A 36 15.11 7.10 -3.35
N ASP A 37 16.10 7.87 -2.89
CA ASP A 37 15.92 8.88 -1.83
C ASP A 37 14.78 9.86 -2.18
N LYS A 38 14.70 10.26 -3.46
CA LYS A 38 13.64 11.13 -3.95
C LYS A 38 12.26 10.46 -3.86
N GLY A 39 12.17 9.17 -4.20
CA GLY A 39 10.96 8.38 -4.01
C GLY A 39 10.55 8.28 -2.54
N TYR A 40 11.52 8.12 -1.64
CA TYR A 40 11.29 8.11 -0.19
C TYR A 40 10.76 9.45 0.33
N ASP A 41 11.33 10.58 -0.12
CA ASP A 41 10.85 11.92 0.24
C ASP A 41 9.38 12.13 -0.18
N TYR A 42 9.03 11.71 -1.40
CA TYR A 42 7.64 11.77 -1.86
C TYR A 42 6.71 10.84 -1.06
N ALA A 43 7.18 9.64 -0.71
CA ALA A 43 6.43 8.75 0.16
C ALA A 43 6.15 9.40 1.52
N MET A 44 7.15 10.03 2.14
CA MET A 44 6.99 10.73 3.41
C MET A 44 6.03 11.93 3.30
N ALA A 45 6.12 12.68 2.20
CA ALA A 45 5.18 13.77 1.92
C ALA A 45 3.73 13.26 1.76
N LEU A 46 3.54 12.15 1.06
CA LEU A 46 2.24 11.48 0.93
C LEU A 46 1.72 10.97 2.27
N PHE A 47 2.57 10.40 3.11
CA PHE A 47 2.20 9.97 4.47
C PHE A 47 1.60 11.15 5.26
N ALA A 48 2.30 12.28 5.29
CA ALA A 48 1.83 13.48 5.97
C ALA A 48 0.53 14.03 5.37
N ALA A 49 0.39 14.03 4.03
CA ALA A 49 -0.80 14.50 3.34
C ALA A 49 -2.02 13.59 3.58
N CYS A 50 -1.83 12.26 3.59
CA CYS A 50 -2.88 11.28 3.89
C CYS A 50 -3.34 11.38 5.34
N ASN A 51 -2.41 11.50 6.31
CA ASN A 51 -2.75 11.71 7.72
C ASN A 51 -3.54 13.01 7.94
N GLY A 52 -3.15 14.08 7.24
CA GLY A 52 -3.86 15.35 7.27
C GLY A 52 -5.11 15.41 6.39
N ARG A 53 -5.46 14.31 5.70
CA ARG A 53 -6.57 14.21 4.73
C ARG A 53 -6.66 15.40 3.78
N SER A 54 -5.51 15.85 3.27
CA SER A 54 -5.40 17.10 2.52
C SER A 54 -5.26 16.83 1.03
N THR A 55 -6.38 16.91 0.30
CA THR A 55 -6.41 16.77 -1.17
C THR A 55 -5.46 17.74 -1.87
N ALA A 56 -5.46 19.01 -1.46
CA ALA A 56 -4.58 20.03 -2.04
C ALA A 56 -3.08 19.71 -1.90
N LYS A 57 -2.67 19.10 -0.78
CA LYS A 57 -1.27 18.64 -0.61
C LYS A 57 -0.98 17.45 -1.52
N ILE A 58 -1.92 16.52 -1.65
CA ILE A 58 -1.76 15.35 -2.53
C ILE A 58 -1.63 15.78 -3.99
N GLU A 59 -2.49 16.68 -4.48
CA GLU A 59 -2.41 17.21 -5.84
C GLU A 59 -1.06 17.85 -6.13
N LYS A 60 -0.55 18.66 -5.18
CA LYS A 60 0.78 19.26 -5.30
C LYS A 60 1.87 18.19 -5.38
N ILE A 61 1.81 17.17 -4.53
CA ILE A 61 2.80 16.09 -4.53
C ILE A 61 2.74 15.31 -5.84
N VAL A 62 1.55 14.99 -6.37
CA VAL A 62 1.38 14.31 -7.66
C VAL A 62 2.02 15.11 -8.79
N SER A 63 1.79 16.44 -8.82
CA SER A 63 2.43 17.31 -9.81
C SER A 63 3.96 17.30 -9.70
N MET A 64 4.50 17.30 -8.47
CA MET A 64 5.96 17.21 -8.27
C MET A 64 6.51 15.85 -8.69
N VAL A 65 5.81 14.76 -8.40
CA VAL A 65 6.15 13.39 -8.84
C VAL A 65 6.17 13.32 -10.36
N GLU A 66 5.19 13.91 -11.04
CA GLU A 66 5.16 13.99 -12.50
C GLU A 66 6.34 14.76 -13.07
N GLN A 67 6.65 15.93 -12.50
CA GLN A 67 7.77 16.75 -12.94
C GLN A 67 9.10 16.00 -12.78
N SER A 68 9.33 15.35 -11.63
CA SER A 68 10.56 14.59 -11.42
C SER A 68 10.64 13.31 -12.27
N GLN A 69 9.50 12.68 -12.58
CA GLN A 69 9.46 11.59 -13.56
C GLN A 69 9.87 12.08 -14.95
N ILE A 70 9.29 13.19 -15.42
CA ILE A 70 9.61 13.79 -16.73
C ILE A 70 11.08 14.23 -16.79
N ALA A 71 11.62 14.77 -15.69
CA ALA A 71 13.01 15.17 -15.58
C ALA A 71 14.00 14.00 -15.46
N GLY A 72 13.51 12.75 -15.37
CA GLY A 72 14.36 11.56 -15.19
C GLY A 72 14.98 11.43 -13.80
N GLU A 73 14.51 12.20 -12.84
CA GLU A 73 15.00 12.19 -11.45
C GLU A 73 14.26 11.18 -10.57
N LEU A 74 13.14 10.65 -11.06
CA LEU A 74 12.33 9.65 -10.38
C LEU A 74 12.01 8.52 -11.37
N PRO A 75 12.37 7.26 -11.07
CA PRO A 75 12.03 6.13 -11.93
C PRO A 75 10.52 6.01 -12.18
N GLU A 76 10.15 5.59 -13.38
CA GLU A 76 8.74 5.44 -13.78
C GLU A 76 7.94 4.55 -12.82
N GLN A 77 8.57 3.46 -12.35
CA GLN A 77 7.95 2.52 -11.43
C GLN A 77 7.64 3.16 -10.06
N GLU A 78 8.57 3.95 -9.52
CA GLU A 78 8.36 4.69 -8.26
C GLU A 78 7.25 5.72 -8.42
N ALA A 79 7.27 6.49 -9.53
CA ALA A 79 6.22 7.44 -9.85
C ALA A 79 4.85 6.76 -9.94
N ALA A 80 4.76 5.57 -10.57
CA ALA A 80 3.53 4.81 -10.67
C ALA A 80 3.01 4.36 -9.29
N TRP A 81 3.87 3.88 -8.40
CA TRP A 81 3.49 3.52 -7.04
C TRP A 81 2.96 4.73 -6.25
N LEU A 82 3.69 5.85 -6.28
CA LEU A 82 3.32 7.07 -5.57
C LEU A 82 2.00 7.66 -6.08
N LYS A 83 1.80 7.69 -7.41
CA LYS A 83 0.53 8.14 -8.02
C LYS A 83 -0.64 7.22 -7.69
N LYS A 84 -0.42 5.90 -7.64
CA LYS A 84 -1.47 4.95 -7.26
C LYS A 84 -1.92 5.17 -5.81
N ILE A 85 -0.97 5.39 -4.90
CA ILE A 85 -1.26 5.73 -3.50
C ILE A 85 -2.04 7.05 -3.41
N ALA A 86 -1.60 8.07 -4.16
CA ALA A 86 -2.28 9.36 -4.22
C ALA A 86 -3.73 9.23 -4.75
N SER A 87 -3.95 8.44 -5.80
CA SER A 87 -5.30 8.17 -6.33
C SER A 87 -6.20 7.54 -5.27
N ASN A 88 -5.72 6.51 -4.57
CA ASN A 88 -6.48 5.88 -3.48
C ASN A 88 -6.90 6.90 -2.42
N ALA A 89 -5.99 7.81 -2.02
CA ALA A 89 -6.30 8.86 -1.06
C ALA A 89 -7.33 9.87 -1.61
N MET A 90 -7.19 10.27 -2.87
CA MET A 90 -8.12 11.19 -3.54
C MET A 90 -9.53 10.61 -3.71
N GLU A 91 -9.65 9.28 -3.77
CA GLU A 91 -10.94 8.55 -3.74
C GLU A 91 -11.56 8.49 -2.34
N GLY A 92 -10.91 9.07 -1.33
CA GLY A 92 -11.34 9.05 0.06
C GLY A 92 -10.88 7.83 0.85
N ASN A 93 -10.08 6.94 0.25
CA ASN A 93 -9.53 5.75 0.91
C ASN A 93 -8.25 6.09 1.71
N TRP A 94 -8.34 7.09 2.59
CA TRP A 94 -7.21 7.69 3.31
C TRP A 94 -6.39 6.66 4.10
N GLU A 95 -7.07 5.78 4.85
CA GLU A 95 -6.44 4.76 5.68
C GLU A 95 -5.71 3.72 4.84
N SER A 96 -6.31 3.32 3.71
CA SER A 96 -5.71 2.37 2.75
C SER A 96 -4.48 2.96 2.06
N ALA A 97 -4.57 4.23 1.64
CA ALA A 97 -3.43 4.94 1.05
C ALA A 97 -2.30 5.08 2.07
N ASN A 98 -2.61 5.43 3.31
CA ASN A 98 -1.64 5.55 4.39
C ASN A 98 -0.97 4.20 4.72
N ALA A 99 -1.75 3.12 4.78
CA ALA A 99 -1.22 1.77 4.94
C ALA A 99 -0.27 1.39 3.79
N SER A 100 -0.59 1.79 2.55
CA SER A 100 0.25 1.56 1.38
C SER A 100 1.59 2.32 1.47
N VAL A 101 1.58 3.58 1.91
CA VAL A 101 2.82 4.35 2.16
C VAL A 101 3.65 3.69 3.26
N ARG A 102 3.00 3.22 4.33
CA ARG A 102 3.68 2.51 5.41
C ARG A 102 4.33 1.23 4.92
N THR A 103 3.63 0.42 4.14
CA THR A 103 4.20 -0.80 3.53
C THR A 103 5.39 -0.49 2.64
N LEU A 104 5.28 0.54 1.79
CA LEU A 104 6.38 1.02 0.95
C LEU A 104 7.64 1.35 1.80
N MET A 105 7.48 2.10 2.89
CA MET A 105 8.58 2.49 3.77
C MET A 105 9.14 1.33 4.61
N GLU A 106 8.27 0.43 5.11
CA GLU A 106 8.69 -0.76 5.87
C GLU A 106 9.55 -1.71 5.01
N GLU A 107 9.25 -1.82 3.72
CA GLU A 107 10.07 -2.62 2.80
C GLU A 107 11.45 -2.01 2.55
N GLN A 108 11.59 -0.68 2.62
CA GLN A 108 12.91 -0.03 2.57
C GLN A 108 13.71 -0.30 3.85
N ALA A 109 13.06 -0.17 5.02
CA ALA A 109 13.70 -0.42 6.31
C ALA A 109 14.21 -1.86 6.46
N LYS A 110 13.42 -2.85 6.00
CA LYS A 110 13.81 -4.27 6.01
C LYS A 110 15.00 -4.57 5.08
N ARG A 111 15.14 -3.83 3.99
CA ARG A 111 16.26 -4.00 3.04
C ARG A 111 17.54 -3.32 3.53
N ALA A 112 17.39 -2.20 4.26
CA ALA A 112 18.51 -1.46 4.84
C ALA A 112 19.14 -2.13 6.07
N ASP A 113 18.55 -3.21 6.59
CA ASP A 113 19.01 -3.94 7.77
C ASP A 113 19.80 -5.22 7.40
N PRO A 114 21.15 -5.17 7.35
CA PRO A 114 22.01 -6.34 7.45
C PRO A 114 22.59 -6.43 8.87
N LEU A 115 21.77 -6.54 9.92
CA LEU A 115 22.30 -6.82 11.25
C LEU A 115 23.00 -8.20 11.25
N PRO A 116 24.27 -8.29 11.70
CA PRO A 116 24.89 -9.57 11.98
C PRO A 116 24.10 -10.27 13.09
N GLN A 117 23.84 -11.57 12.91
CA GLN A 117 23.33 -12.40 14.00
C GLN A 117 24.40 -12.43 15.09
N LEU A 118 24.04 -11.93 16.28
CA LEU A 118 24.86 -12.12 17.47
C LEU A 118 24.77 -13.61 17.82
N ASP A 119 25.85 -14.33 17.56
CA ASP A 119 26.09 -15.70 18.00
C ASP A 119 26.30 -15.78 19.52
#